data_AF-A0A7J4EEH4-F1
#
_entry.id   AF-A0A7J4EEH4-F1
#
_cell.length_a   1.000
_cell.length_b   1.000
_cell.length_c   1.000
_cell.angle_alpha   90.00
_cell.angle_beta   90.00
_cell.angle_gamma   90.00
#
_symmetry.space_group_name_H-M   'P 1'
#
loop_
_entity.id
_entity.type
_entity.pdbx_description
1 polymer ?
#
loop_
_entity_poly.entity_id
_entity_poly.type
_entity_poly.pdbx_seq_one_letter_code
_entity_poly.pdbx_strand_id
1 'polypeptide(L)' 'MHSVRDILNELRWRGDKDFNRVAVWYRHRGAPNDTKILVGKEIVSVGKSFLETKTAVIPYHRVLKIVYEGKVLFNRLKI' A
#
# COMPACT_ATOMS: atom_id res chain seq x y z
N MET A 1 -7.28 -4.71 14.62
CA MET A 1 -7.27 -3.99 13.33
C MET A 1 -5.94 -4.29 12.64
N HIS A 2 -5.95 -4.85 11.43
CA HIS A 2 -4.70 -5.21 10.74
C HIS A 2 -3.95 -3.94 10.34
N SER A 3 -2.63 -3.91 10.59
CA SER A 3 -1.79 -2.81 10.16
C SER A 3 -1.58 -2.86 8.64
N VAL A 4 -1.10 -1.75 8.06
CA VAL A 4 -0.67 -1.70 6.64
C VAL A 4 0.29 -2.85 6.30
N ARG A 5 1.22 -3.15 7.22
CA ARG A 5 2.21 -4.22 7.04
C ARG A 5 1.56 -5.59 6.98
N ASP A 6 0.64 -5.87 7.90
CA ASP A 6 -0.02 -7.17 8.01
C ASP A 6 -0.82 -7.47 6.75
N ILE A 7 -1.60 -6.48 6.27
CA ILE A 7 -2.40 -6.60 5.05
C ILE A 7 -1.52 -6.88 3.84
N LEU A 8 -0.42 -6.14 3.68
CA LEU A 8 0.44 -6.29 2.52
C LEU A 8 1.24 -7.60 2.57
N ASN A 9 1.68 -8.05 3.75
CA ASN A 9 2.32 -9.36 3.89
C ASN A 9 1.35 -10.51 3.64
N GLU A 10 0.11 -10.42 4.12
CA GLU A 10 -0.92 -11.40 3.81
C GLU A 10 -1.10 -11.51 2.29
N LEU A 11 -1.29 -10.40 1.59
CA LEU A 11 -1.44 -10.42 0.14
C LEU A 11 -0.18 -10.89 -0.61
N ARG A 12 1.02 -10.71 -0.06
CA ARG A 12 2.28 -11.05 -0.74
C ARG A 12 2.64 -12.52 -0.62
N TRP A 13 2.32 -13.15 0.51
CA TRP A 13 2.77 -14.51 0.81
C TRP A 13 1.66 -15.56 0.72
N ARG A 14 0.40 -15.13 0.61
CA ARG A 14 -0.73 -16.03 0.43
C ARG A 14 -0.80 -16.45 -1.04
N GLY A 15 -0.55 -17.72 -1.32
CA GLY A 15 -0.38 -18.25 -2.69
C GLY A 15 -1.61 -18.15 -3.61
N ASP A 16 -2.78 -17.81 -3.08
CA ASP A 16 -4.02 -17.57 -3.83
C ASP A 16 -4.23 -16.09 -4.21
N LYS A 17 -3.25 -15.21 -3.94
CA LYS A 17 -3.33 -13.77 -4.22
C LYS A 17 -2.25 -13.33 -5.20
N ASP A 18 -2.66 -12.59 -6.23
CA ASP A 18 -1.74 -11.85 -7.11
C ASP A 18 -1.38 -10.49 -6.50
N PHE A 19 -0.23 -10.40 -5.85
CA PHE A 19 0.24 -9.17 -5.19
C PHE A 19 0.32 -7.96 -6.15
N ASN A 20 0.52 -8.18 -7.46
CA ASN A 20 0.60 -7.09 -8.44
C ASN A 20 -0.72 -6.32 -8.59
N ARG A 21 -1.84 -6.92 -8.18
CA ARG A 21 -3.18 -6.30 -8.18
C ARG A 21 -3.44 -5.39 -7.00
N VAL A 22 -2.53 -5.34 -6.02
CA VAL A 22 -2.68 -4.40 -4.90
C VAL A 22 -2.44 -2.98 -5.39
N ALA A 23 -3.26 -2.06 -4.90
CA ALA A 23 -3.06 -0.62 -5.06
C ALA A 23 -2.99 0.03 -3.68
N VAL A 24 -1.98 0.87 -3.47
CA VAL A 24 -1.72 1.58 -2.23
C VAL A 24 -1.77 3.07 -2.51
N TRP A 25 -2.77 3.76 -1.97
CA TRP A 25 -2.85 5.21 -2.02
C TRP A 25 -2.02 5.78 -0.89
N TYR A 26 -1.17 6.74 -1.19
CA TYR A 26 -0.36 7.41 -0.18
C TYR A 26 -0.33 8.92 -0.41
N ARG A 27 -0.12 9.66 0.67
CA ARG A 27 -0.04 11.12 0.63
C ARG A 27 1.28 11.56 -0.01
N HIS A 28 1.20 12.37 -1.05
CA HIS A 28 2.33 12.95 -1.77
C HIS A 28 2.08 14.43 -2.05
N ARG A 29 2.78 15.32 -1.34
CA ARG A 29 2.63 16.77 -1.51
C ARG A 29 2.97 17.17 -2.95
N GLY A 30 2.16 18.05 -3.55
CA GLY A 30 2.39 18.57 -4.90
C GLY A 30 2.01 17.61 -6.03
N ALA A 31 1.41 16.46 -5.72
CA ALA A 31 0.72 15.64 -6.71
C ALA A 31 -0.74 16.09 -6.85
N PRO A 32 -1.44 15.79 -7.95
CA PRO A 32 -2.89 15.97 -8.04
C PRO A 32 -3.58 15.35 -6.81
N ASN A 33 -4.45 16.12 -6.16
CA ASN A 33 -5.14 15.74 -4.91
C ASN A 33 -4.20 15.39 -3.73
N ASP A 34 -2.94 15.83 -3.75
CA ASP A 34 -1.90 15.50 -2.77
C ASP A 34 -1.74 13.98 -2.52
N THR A 35 -2.04 13.16 -3.53
CA THR A 35 -2.00 11.70 -3.43
C THR A 35 -1.37 11.07 -4.65
N LYS A 36 -0.78 9.90 -4.45
CA LYS A 36 -0.34 9.00 -5.52
C LYS A 36 -0.76 7.58 -5.22
N ILE A 37 -0.78 6.76 -6.25
CA ILE A 37 -1.07 5.33 -6.18
C ILE A 37 0.23 4.59 -6.47
N LEU A 38 0.55 3.63 -5.61
CA LEU A 38 1.63 2.67 -5.80
C LEU A 38 1.01 1.30 -6.06
N VAL A 39 1.32 0.68 -7.20
CA VAL A 39 0.83 -0.68 -7.49
C VAL A 39 1.81 -1.75 -7.00
N GLY A 40 1.31 -2.96 -6.73
CA GLY A 40 2.09 -4.04 -6.14
C GLY A 40 3.40 -4.36 -6.85
N LYS A 41 3.41 -4.31 -8.18
CA LYS A 41 4.60 -4.54 -9.01
C LYS A 41 5.75 -3.55 -8.75
N GLU A 42 5.45 -2.37 -8.20
CA GLU A 42 6.45 -1.33 -7.88
C GLU A 42 7.01 -1.49 -6.45
N ILE A 43 6.37 -2.33 -5.62
CA ILE A 43 6.78 -2.57 -4.23
C ILE A 43 7.88 -3.64 -4.22
N VAL A 44 9.12 -3.18 -4.07
CA VAL A 44 10.30 -4.03 -3.94
C VAL A 44 10.24 -4.81 -2.62
N SER A 45 9.97 -4.12 -1.50
CA SER A 45 9.92 -4.74 -0.18
C SER A 45 8.83 -4.16 0.73
N VAL A 46 8.34 -5.00 1.65
CA VAL A 46 7.43 -4.60 2.74
C VAL A 46 8.25 -4.58 4.03
N GLY A 47 8.80 -3.40 4.35
CA GLY A 47 9.67 -3.17 5.50
C GLY A 47 8.95 -3.20 6.85
N LYS A 48 9.65 -2.81 7.92
CA LYS A 48 9.05 -2.75 9.27
C LYS A 48 8.05 -1.60 9.43
N SER A 49 8.35 -0.44 8.84
CA SER A 49 7.57 0.81 9.01
C SER A 49 7.33 1.57 7.69
N PHE A 50 7.72 0.99 6.56
CA PHE A 50 7.68 1.61 5.25
C PHE A 50 7.56 0.57 4.13
N LEU A 51 7.18 1.03 2.94
CA LEU A 51 7.32 0.32 1.67
C LEU A 51 8.54 0.85 0.93
N GLU A 52 9.28 -0.06 0.30
CA GLU A 52 10.35 0.32 -0.61
C GLU A 52 9.92 0.10 -2.04
N THR A 53 10.24 1.07 -2.88
CA THR A 53 10.16 1.01 -4.32
C THR A 53 11.56 1.14 -4.90
N LYS A 54 11.72 1.02 -6.22
CA LYS A 54 13.02 1.21 -6.86
C LYS A 54 13.58 2.64 -6.68
N THR A 55 12.74 3.63 -6.42
CA THR A 55 13.12 5.05 -6.44
C THR A 55 12.78 5.82 -5.16
N ALA A 56 12.02 5.22 -4.24
CA ALA A 56 11.52 5.91 -3.06
C ALA A 56 11.17 4.95 -1.92
N VAL A 57 11.19 5.50 -0.70
CA VAL A 57 10.66 4.88 0.51
C VAL A 57 9.37 5.58 0.92
N ILE A 58 8.33 4.81 1.20
CA ILE A 58 7.00 5.32 1.56
C ILE A 58 6.64 4.86 2.98
N PRO A 59 6.73 5.74 3.99
CA PRO A 59 6.32 5.43 5.36
C PRO A 59 4.84 5.06 5.47
N TYR A 60 4.50 4.10 6.35
CA TYR A 60 3.11 3.66 6.54
C TYR A 60 2.18 4.76 7.04
N HIS A 61 2.69 5.71 7.83
CA HIS A 61 1.91 6.88 8.25
C HIS A 61 1.52 7.79 7.07
N ARG A 62 1.98 7.54 5.84
CA ARG A 62 1.52 8.21 4.60
C ARG A 62 0.52 7.39 3.80
N VAL A 63 0.37 6.09 4.07
CA VAL A 63 -0.60 5.20 3.40
C VAL A 63 -2.03 5.51 3.82
N LEU A 64 -2.85 5.97 2.88
CA LEU A 64 -4.23 6.38 3.12
C LEU A 64 -5.22 5.24 2.90
N LYS A 65 -5.00 4.41 1.89
CA LYS A 65 -5.94 3.36 1.46
C LYS A 65 -5.18 2.19 0.84
N ILE A 66 -5.64 0.97 1.09
CA ILE A 66 -5.19 -0.22 0.37
C ILE A 66 -6.41 -0.85 -0.29
N VAL A 67 -6.33 -1.12 -1.58
CA VAL A 67 -7.36 -1.82 -2.36
C VAL A 67 -6.75 -3.05 -3.00
N TYR A 68 -7.51 -4.13 -2.98
CA TYR A 68 -7.20 -5.36 -3.69
C TYR A 68 -8.46 -5.79 -4.45
N GLU A 69 -8.37 -5.92 -5.77
CA GLU A 69 -9.48 -6.37 -6.63
C GLU A 69 -10.80 -5.60 -6.36
N GLY A 70 -10.71 -4.27 -6.27
CA GLY A 70 -11.85 -3.40 -6.00
C GLY A 70 -12.32 -3.34 -4.54
N LYS A 71 -11.86 -4.26 -3.68
CA LYS A 71 -12.18 -4.27 -2.25
C LYS A 71 -11.22 -3.40 -1.45
N VAL A 72 -11.75 -2.50 -0.63
CA VAL A 72 -10.97 -1.71 0.32
C VAL A 72 -10.61 -2.58 1.52
N LEU A 73 -9.31 -2.80 1.75
CA LEU A 73 -8.80 -3.59 2.88
C LEU A 73 -8.32 -2.69 4.03
N PHE A 74 -7.92 -1.47 3.70
CA PHE A 74 -7.52 -0.45 4.67
C PHE A 74 -7.97 0.92 4.18
N ASN A 75 -8.47 1.74 5.09
CA ASN A 75 -8.75 3.15 4.84
C ASN A 75 -8.53 3.95 6.11
N ARG A 76 -7.57 4.87 6.10
CA ARG A 76 -7.26 5.70 7.26
C ARG A 76 -8.23 6.85 7.49
N LEU A 77 -8.94 7.29 6.46
CA LEU A 77 -9.90 8.39 6.55
C LEU A 77 -11.29 7.93 7.01
N LYS A 78 -11.51 6.61 7.07
CA LYS A 78 -12.71 6.01 7.68
C LYS A 78 -12.27 5.33 8.96
N ILE A 79 -12.39 6.04 10.09
CA ILE A 79 -12.36 5.46 11.44
C ILE A 79 -13.78 5.01 11.76
#